data_AF-A0AAV0Y951-F1
#
_entry.id   AF-A0AAV0Y951-F1
#
_cell.length_a   1.000
_cell.length_b   1.000
_cell.length_c   1.000
_cell.angle_alpha   90.00
_cell.angle_beta   90.00
_cell.angle_gamma   90.00
#
_symmetry.space_group_name_H-M   'P 1'
#
loop_
_entity.id
_entity.type
_entity.pdbx_description
1 polymer ?
#
loop_
_entity_poly.entity_id
_entity_poly.type
_entity_poly.pdbx_seq_one_letter_code
_entity_poly.pdbx_strand_id
1 'polypeptide(L)'
;MGKGLAYSASEKSLIIELIQLNKVVENKRTYAFSIHDKNKARESITKTSNASGDHPKRTVSQVKKCWHNIKTKRKSEITSHKQSVLRTGGRPAVEKLVENPLIDEFANIACEIPGAIDSDTIASHNITCVTTSDGYLEFNIQPSDDNFICDNRVERVEIQKVNDEEIHNLLKEELLLKIENERELLKRRKLETKVASNDLIFRKEKHLTEMELLKRTIKE
;
A
#
# COMPACT_ATOMS: atom_id res chain seq x y z
N MET A 1 26.75 -18.66 5.80
CA MET A 1 25.28 -18.56 5.57
C MET A 1 24.94 -19.33 4.30
N GLY A 2 24.05 -20.31 4.38
CA GLY A 2 23.68 -21.11 3.21
C GLY A 2 22.98 -20.26 2.15
N LYS A 3 23.31 -20.47 0.87
CA LYS A 3 22.58 -19.85 -0.24
C LYS A 3 21.13 -20.33 -0.17
N GLY A 4 20.17 -19.41 -0.06
CA GLY A 4 18.75 -19.76 -0.05
C GLY A 4 18.34 -20.49 -1.33
N LEU A 5 17.39 -21.42 -1.23
CA LEU A 5 16.88 -22.18 -2.37
C LEU A 5 16.41 -21.23 -3.47
N ALA A 6 16.96 -21.39 -4.68
CA ALA A 6 16.57 -20.60 -5.84
C ALA A 6 15.11 -20.88 -6.23
N TYR A 7 14.47 -19.88 -6.85
CA TYR A 7 13.12 -20.03 -7.40
C TYR A 7 13.18 -20.68 -8.77
N SER A 8 12.45 -21.79 -8.96
CA SER A 8 12.34 -22.45 -10.27
C SER A 8 11.51 -21.60 -11.25
N ALA A 9 11.56 -21.93 -12.55
CA ALA A 9 10.74 -21.22 -13.54
C ALA A 9 9.25 -21.46 -13.31
N SER A 10 8.84 -22.70 -13.03
CA SER A 10 7.46 -23.06 -12.70
C SER A 10 6.96 -22.37 -11.43
N GLU A 11 7.80 -22.28 -10.39
CA GLU A 11 7.46 -21.59 -9.14
C GLU A 11 7.18 -20.10 -9.39
N LYS A 12 7.98 -19.46 -10.26
CA LYS A 12 7.76 -18.06 -10.64
C LYS A 12 6.48 -17.88 -11.45
N SER A 13 6.20 -18.77 -12.41
CA SER A 13 4.96 -18.74 -13.21
C SER A 13 3.72 -18.86 -12.32
N LEU A 14 3.72 -19.79 -11.36
CA LEU A 14 2.64 -19.94 -10.39
C LEU A 14 2.43 -18.67 -9.55
N ILE A 15 3.51 -18.05 -9.08
CA ILE A 15 3.43 -16.79 -8.32
C ILE A 15 2.82 -15.67 -9.19
N ILE A 16 3.21 -15.57 -10.46
CA ILE A 16 2.67 -14.57 -11.39
C ILE A 16 1.16 -14.78 -11.54
N GLU A 17 0.72 -16.01 -11.82
CA GLU A 17 -0.70 -16.34 -12.00
C GLU A 17 -1.52 -16.01 -10.75
N LEU A 18 -1.05 -16.40 -9.57
CA LEU A 18 -1.75 -16.12 -8.31
C LEU A 18 -1.87 -14.61 -8.02
N ILE A 19 -0.86 -13.82 -8.41
CA ILE A 19 -0.91 -12.35 -8.26
C ILE A 19 -1.91 -11.73 -9.23
N GLN A 20 -2.03 -12.27 -10.45
CA GLN A 20 -3.02 -11.79 -11.43
C GLN A 20 -4.45 -12.04 -10.99
N LEU A 21 -4.71 -13.21 -10.39
CA LEU A 21 -6.00 -13.52 -9.78
C LEU A 21 -6.31 -12.58 -8.60
N ASN A 22 -5.27 -12.10 -7.90
CA ASN A 22 -5.37 -11.22 -6.73
C ASN A 22 -4.94 -9.78 -7.05
N LYS A 23 -5.68 -9.11 -7.95
CA LYS A 23 -5.41 -7.72 -8.39
C LYS A 23 -5.30 -6.69 -7.25
N VAL A 24 -5.82 -6.99 -6.07
CA VAL A 24 -5.69 -6.20 -4.83
C VAL A 24 -4.23 -5.85 -4.51
N VAL A 25 -3.30 -6.77 -4.76
CA VAL A 25 -1.87 -6.62 -4.38
C VAL A 25 -1.19 -5.49 -5.15
N GLU A 26 -1.57 -5.28 -6.42
CA GLU A 26 -0.95 -4.31 -7.33
C GLU A 26 -1.84 -3.11 -7.63
N ASN A 27 -3.01 -3.00 -6.98
CA ASN A 27 -3.86 -1.83 -7.16
C ASN A 27 -3.22 -0.59 -6.51
N LYS A 28 -2.90 0.39 -7.36
CA LYS A 28 -2.26 1.68 -7.02
C LYS A 28 -3.27 2.82 -6.81
N ARG A 29 -4.58 2.58 -6.98
CA ARG A 29 -5.60 3.61 -6.74
C ARG A 29 -5.62 4.00 -5.27
N THR A 30 -5.64 5.31 -5.01
CA THR A 30 -5.77 5.88 -3.67
C THR A 30 -7.08 5.40 -3.02
N TYR A 31 -7.02 5.02 -1.74
CA TYR A 31 -8.15 4.53 -0.92
C TYR A 31 -8.86 3.25 -1.40
N ALA A 32 -8.37 2.55 -2.43
CA ALA A 32 -9.07 1.38 -2.96
C ALA A 32 -8.97 0.14 -2.05
N PHE A 33 -7.84 -0.05 -1.36
CA PHE A 33 -7.61 -1.20 -0.47
C PHE A 33 -6.69 -0.81 0.67
N SER A 34 -6.99 -1.30 1.87
CA SER A 34 -6.15 -1.06 3.04
C SER A 34 -4.84 -1.86 2.96
N ILE A 35 -3.85 -1.46 3.77
CA ILE A 35 -2.61 -2.24 3.95
C ILE A 35 -2.93 -3.65 4.45
N HIS A 36 -3.94 -3.77 5.32
CA HIS A 36 -4.41 -5.06 5.84
C HIS A 36 -4.91 -5.96 4.70
N ASP A 37 -5.76 -5.44 3.80
CA ASP A 37 -6.29 -6.20 2.66
C ASP A 37 -5.18 -6.68 1.73
N LYS A 38 -4.19 -5.82 1.47
CA LYS A 38 -3.01 -6.16 0.65
C LYS A 38 -2.15 -7.23 1.31
N ASN A 39 -2.04 -7.23 2.63
CA ASN A 39 -1.29 -8.26 3.36
C ASN A 39 -2.05 -9.60 3.39
N LYS A 40 -3.37 -9.55 3.65
CA LYS A 40 -4.25 -10.73 3.60
C LYS A 40 -4.22 -11.40 2.22
N ALA A 41 -4.24 -10.61 1.14
CA ALA A 41 -4.11 -11.14 -0.22
C ALA A 41 -2.75 -11.84 -0.44
N ARG A 42 -1.65 -11.27 0.07
CA ARG A 42 -0.30 -11.87 -0.02
C ARG A 42 -0.17 -13.15 0.79
N GLU A 43 -0.80 -13.20 1.97
CA GLU A 43 -0.89 -14.42 2.77
C GLU A 43 -1.67 -15.52 2.04
N SER A 44 -2.80 -15.16 1.42
CA SER A 44 -3.58 -16.08 0.60
C SER A 44 -2.76 -16.65 -0.56
N ILE A 45 -2.06 -15.79 -1.32
CA ILE A 45 -1.16 -16.21 -2.42
C ILE A 45 -0.09 -17.17 -1.90
N THR A 46 0.55 -16.84 -0.78
CA THR A 46 1.61 -17.67 -0.18
C THR A 46 1.06 -19.03 0.24
N LYS A 47 -0.15 -19.05 0.83
CA LYS A 47 -0.83 -20.29 1.24
C LYS A 47 -1.15 -21.16 0.03
N THR A 48 -1.72 -20.60 -1.03
CA THR A 48 -2.07 -21.35 -2.25
C THR A 48 -0.82 -21.86 -2.96
N SER A 49 0.23 -21.03 -3.07
CA SER A 49 1.50 -21.44 -3.66
C SER A 49 2.14 -22.59 -2.87
N ASN A 50 2.16 -22.51 -1.54
CA ASN A 50 2.68 -23.60 -0.70
C ASN A 50 1.82 -24.87 -0.70
N ALA A 51 0.52 -24.75 -1.00
CA ALA A 51 -0.40 -25.88 -1.09
C ALA A 51 -0.24 -26.69 -2.38
N SER A 52 0.37 -26.11 -3.43
CA SER A 52 0.65 -26.82 -4.69
C SER A 52 1.55 -28.05 -4.52
N GLY A 53 2.39 -28.10 -3.48
CA GLY A 53 3.25 -29.24 -3.17
C GLY A 53 4.48 -29.40 -4.08
N ASP A 54 4.52 -28.72 -5.22
CA ASP A 54 5.59 -28.83 -6.23
C ASP A 54 6.89 -28.11 -5.85
N HIS A 55 6.84 -27.24 -4.83
CA HIS A 55 7.93 -26.33 -4.49
C HIS A 55 8.18 -26.28 -2.97
N PRO A 56 9.42 -25.92 -2.55
CA PRO A 56 9.73 -25.70 -1.14
C PRO A 56 8.82 -24.63 -0.55
N LYS A 57 8.36 -24.84 0.69
CA LYS A 57 7.50 -23.88 1.38
C LYS A 57 8.22 -22.53 1.54
N ARG A 58 7.56 -21.46 1.09
CA ARG A 58 8.05 -20.08 1.19
C ARG A 58 7.28 -19.28 2.22
N THR A 59 7.94 -18.29 2.82
CA THR A 59 7.28 -17.29 3.67
C THR A 59 6.73 -16.15 2.81
N VAL A 60 5.78 -15.38 3.37
CA VAL A 60 5.18 -14.23 2.68
C VAL A 60 6.25 -13.22 2.25
N SER A 61 7.27 -12.99 3.08
CA SER A 61 8.39 -12.09 2.75
C SER A 61 9.20 -12.58 1.54
N GLN A 62 9.43 -13.89 1.46
CA GLN A 62 10.15 -14.50 0.33
C GLN A 62 9.35 -14.38 -0.97
N VAL A 63 8.03 -14.62 -0.93
CA VAL A 63 7.14 -14.48 -2.10
C VAL A 63 7.09 -13.02 -2.56
N LYS A 64 6.96 -12.06 -1.62
CA LYS A 64 7.01 -10.61 -1.92
C LYS A 64 8.32 -10.23 -2.60
N LYS A 65 9.45 -10.73 -2.09
CA LYS A 65 10.78 -10.48 -2.67
C LYS A 65 10.92 -11.11 -4.07
N CYS A 66 10.41 -12.32 -4.26
CA CYS A 66 10.39 -12.98 -5.57
C CYS A 66 9.64 -12.14 -6.60
N TRP A 67 8.42 -11.69 -6.26
CA TRP A 67 7.62 -10.84 -7.13
C TRP A 67 8.30 -9.50 -7.45
N HIS A 68 8.89 -8.86 -6.45
CA HIS A 68 9.68 -7.65 -6.69
C HIS A 68 10.82 -7.90 -7.67
N ASN A 69 11.58 -8.99 -7.50
CA ASN A 69 12.65 -9.35 -8.42
C ASN A 69 12.15 -9.65 -9.84
N ILE A 70 11.00 -10.30 -9.98
CA ILE A 70 10.35 -10.54 -11.29
C ILE A 70 10.05 -9.21 -11.98
N LYS A 71 9.42 -8.26 -11.27
CA LYS A 71 9.12 -6.93 -11.82
C LYS A 71 10.39 -6.15 -12.19
N THR A 72 11.38 -6.14 -11.30
CA THR A 72 12.65 -5.44 -11.53
C THR A 72 13.40 -6.02 -12.72
N LYS A 73 13.47 -7.36 -12.83
CA LYS A 73 14.10 -8.02 -13.97
C LYS A 73 13.37 -7.67 -15.26
N ARG A 74 12.03 -7.75 -15.27
CA ARG A 74 11.25 -7.42 -16.47
C ARG A 74 11.41 -5.97 -16.89
N LYS A 75 11.43 -5.05 -15.93
CA LYS A 75 11.72 -3.63 -16.18
C LYS A 75 13.09 -3.43 -16.83
N SER A 76 14.11 -4.12 -16.33
CA SER A 76 15.46 -4.08 -16.91
C SER A 76 15.49 -4.61 -18.34
N GLU A 77 14.83 -5.74 -18.62
CA GLU A 77 14.73 -6.33 -19.96
C GLU A 77 14.10 -5.34 -20.96
N ILE A 78 12.99 -4.71 -20.58
CA ILE A 78 12.31 -3.74 -21.44
C ILE A 78 13.17 -2.48 -21.63
N THR A 79 13.74 -1.91 -20.57
CA THR A 79 14.62 -0.73 -20.70
C THR A 79 15.85 -1.04 -21.55
N SER A 80 16.47 -2.20 -21.37
CA SER A 80 17.64 -2.61 -22.16
C SER A 80 17.29 -2.78 -23.64
N HIS A 81 16.13 -3.35 -23.95
CA HIS A 81 15.64 -3.43 -25.32
C HIS A 81 15.31 -2.06 -25.92
N LYS A 82 14.65 -1.17 -25.17
CA LYS A 82 14.40 0.21 -25.62
C LYS A 82 15.71 0.94 -25.93
N GLN A 83 16.70 0.83 -25.04
CA GLN A 83 18.03 1.41 -25.24
C GLN A 83 18.74 0.82 -26.45
N SER A 84 18.64 -0.48 -26.70
CA SER A 84 19.28 -1.10 -27.87
C SER A 84 18.63 -0.68 -29.19
N VAL A 85 17.30 -0.46 -29.20
CA VAL A 85 16.55 0.02 -30.37
C VAL A 85 16.82 1.50 -30.65
N LEU A 86 16.82 2.34 -29.61
CA LEU A 86 16.97 3.80 -29.75
C LEU A 86 18.42 4.24 -29.98
N ARG A 87 19.41 3.39 -29.74
CA ARG A 87 20.82 3.74 -29.92
C ARG A 87 21.17 3.72 -31.42
N THR A 88 21.12 4.91 -32.03
CA THR A 88 21.55 5.18 -33.40
C THR A 88 23.07 4.99 -33.54
N GLY A 89 23.49 3.92 -34.21
CA GLY A 89 24.90 3.59 -34.39
C GLY A 89 25.17 2.28 -35.15
N GLY A 90 24.43 2.04 -36.25
CA GLY A 90 24.75 1.00 -37.23
C GLY A 90 24.74 -0.46 -36.72
N ARG A 91 24.08 -0.76 -35.61
CA ARG A 91 24.02 -2.14 -35.10
C ARG A 91 23.04 -3.01 -35.91
N PRO A 92 23.27 -4.34 -35.95
CA PRO A 92 22.34 -5.29 -36.54
C PRO A 92 20.94 -5.17 -35.91
N ALA A 93 19.91 -5.50 -36.69
CA ALA A 93 18.51 -5.49 -36.23
C ALA A 93 18.37 -6.24 -34.90
N VAL A 94 17.81 -5.57 -33.89
CA VAL A 94 17.55 -6.17 -32.57
C VAL A 94 16.34 -7.09 -32.70
N GLU A 95 16.47 -8.33 -32.22
CA GLU A 95 15.34 -9.27 -32.13
C GLU A 95 14.21 -8.68 -31.27
N LYS A 96 12.96 -8.91 -31.68
CA LYS A 96 11.80 -8.46 -30.91
C LYS A 96 11.84 -9.04 -29.50
N LEU A 97 11.62 -8.19 -28.50
CA LEU A 97 11.50 -8.63 -27.11
C LEU A 97 10.31 -9.59 -27.01
N VAL A 98 10.53 -10.78 -26.43
CA VAL A 98 9.44 -11.71 -26.12
C VAL A 98 8.46 -11.01 -25.17
N GLU A 99 7.27 -10.74 -25.67
CA GLU A 99 6.19 -10.13 -24.92
C GLU A 99 5.75 -11.08 -23.80
N ASN A 100 5.58 -10.53 -22.60
CA ASN A 100 5.00 -11.25 -21.48
C ASN A 100 3.88 -10.38 -20.93
N PRO A 101 2.70 -10.38 -21.58
CA PRO A 101 1.62 -9.44 -21.29
C PRO A 101 1.22 -9.47 -19.80
N LEU A 102 1.38 -10.65 -19.17
CA LEU A 102 1.06 -10.88 -17.76
C LEU A 102 1.92 -10.06 -16.79
N ILE A 103 3.20 -9.84 -17.13
CA ILE A 103 4.15 -9.09 -16.29
C ILE A 103 4.28 -7.66 -16.81
N ASP A 104 4.13 -7.45 -18.12
CA ASP A 104 4.26 -6.16 -18.79
C ASP A 104 3.22 -5.15 -18.28
N GLU A 105 1.99 -5.60 -18.00
CA GLU A 105 0.94 -4.79 -17.35
C GLU A 105 1.41 -4.20 -16.01
N PHE A 106 2.13 -4.99 -15.20
CA PHE A 106 2.60 -4.55 -13.88
C PHE A 106 3.93 -3.81 -13.93
N ALA A 107 4.77 -4.10 -14.92
CA ALA A 107 6.07 -3.48 -15.10
C ALA A 107 5.95 -1.98 -15.43
N ASN A 108 4.77 -1.54 -15.92
CA ASN A 108 4.31 -0.17 -16.14
C ASN A 108 5.47 0.83 -16.22
N ILE A 109 6.20 0.73 -17.33
CA ILE A 109 7.36 1.56 -17.59
C ILE A 109 6.85 2.82 -18.27
N ALA A 110 7.15 3.95 -17.64
CA ALA A 110 7.07 5.32 -18.15
C ALA A 110 6.37 5.45 -19.50
N CYS A 111 5.14 5.96 -19.48
CA CYS A 111 4.60 6.64 -20.65
C CYS A 111 5.67 7.65 -21.09
N GLU A 112 6.08 7.57 -22.35
CA GLU A 112 6.81 8.67 -22.96
C GLU A 112 5.96 9.92 -22.73
N ILE A 113 6.49 10.92 -22.03
CA ILE A 113 5.85 12.22 -21.95
C ILE A 113 6.09 12.84 -23.32
N PRO A 114 5.06 12.98 -24.17
CA PRO A 114 5.27 13.52 -25.52
C PRO A 114 5.79 14.96 -25.37
N GLY A 115 6.97 15.23 -25.92
CA GLY A 115 7.58 16.56 -25.87
C GLY A 115 8.38 16.89 -24.61
N ALA A 116 8.76 15.90 -23.78
CA ALA A 116 9.75 16.15 -22.74
C ALA A 116 11.12 16.50 -23.36
N ILE A 117 11.55 17.75 -23.14
CA ILE A 117 12.87 18.26 -23.49
C ILE A 117 13.84 17.75 -22.42
N ASP A 118 14.75 16.84 -22.78
CA ASP A 118 15.82 16.35 -21.89
C ASP A 118 16.89 17.44 -21.72
N SER A 119 17.64 17.41 -20.61
CA SER A 119 18.69 18.36 -20.26
C SER A 119 19.78 18.51 -21.34
N ASP A 120 19.88 17.53 -22.26
CA ASP A 120 20.80 17.55 -23.39
C ASP A 120 20.25 18.31 -24.62
N THR A 121 19.01 18.80 -24.56
CA THR A 121 18.33 19.49 -25.67
C THR A 121 18.49 21.01 -25.59
N ILE A 122 18.95 21.55 -24.45
CA ILE A 122 19.32 22.97 -24.37
C ILE A 122 20.67 23.12 -25.06
N ALA A 123 20.66 23.75 -26.23
CA ALA A 123 21.85 24.18 -26.95
C ALA A 123 22.86 24.81 -25.98
N SER A 124 24.13 24.47 -26.17
CA SER A 124 25.28 24.90 -25.38
C SER A 124 25.25 26.40 -25.04
N HIS A 125 24.80 26.77 -23.84
CA HIS A 125 24.92 28.13 -23.34
C HIS A 125 26.18 28.22 -22.46
N ASN A 126 27.23 28.77 -23.07
CA ASN A 126 28.38 29.49 -22.49
C ASN A 126 29.12 28.86 -21.30
N ILE A 127 29.58 27.61 -21.44
CA ILE A 127 30.70 27.12 -20.62
C ILE A 127 32.00 27.61 -21.29
N THR A 128 32.67 28.59 -20.69
CA THR A 128 34.00 29.03 -21.15
C THR A 128 35.07 28.38 -20.28
N CYS A 129 35.90 27.53 -20.87
CA CYS A 129 37.05 26.94 -20.18
C CYS A 129 38.25 27.87 -20.24
N VAL A 130 38.88 28.14 -19.10
CA VAL A 130 40.17 28.83 -19.05
C VAL A 130 41.17 27.93 -18.33
N THR A 131 42.30 27.67 -18.98
CA THR A 131 43.45 26.99 -18.38
C THR A 131 44.25 27.99 -17.55
N THR A 132 44.40 27.72 -16.26
CA THR A 132 45.30 28.50 -15.39
C THR A 132 46.75 28.12 -15.66
N SER A 133 47.70 29.01 -15.34
CA SER A 133 49.13 28.87 -15.67
C SER A 133 49.83 27.69 -14.99
N ASP A 134 49.17 27.01 -14.06
CA ASP A 134 49.61 25.79 -13.38
C ASP A 134 49.04 24.51 -14.03
N GLY A 135 48.32 24.62 -15.14
CA GLY A 135 47.85 23.48 -15.94
C GLY A 135 46.54 22.86 -15.47
N TYR A 136 45.83 23.49 -14.53
CA TYR A 136 44.49 23.07 -14.13
C TYR A 136 43.39 23.75 -14.95
N LEU A 137 42.30 23.03 -15.21
CA LEU A 137 41.10 23.53 -15.88
C LEU A 137 40.11 24.03 -14.82
N GLU A 138 39.83 25.33 -14.80
CA GLU A 138 38.87 25.93 -13.88
C GLU A 138 37.59 26.33 -14.63
N PHE A 139 36.44 25.82 -14.17
CA PHE A 139 35.12 26.06 -14.78
C PHE A 139 34.38 27.14 -13.98
N ASN A 140 34.26 28.34 -14.56
CA ASN A 140 33.50 29.43 -13.95
C ASN A 140 32.03 29.35 -14.38
N ILE A 141 31.16 28.93 -13.46
CA ILE A 141 29.70 28.98 -13.62
C ILE A 141 29.22 30.27 -12.97
N GLN A 142 28.72 31.23 -13.76
CA GLN A 142 28.01 32.37 -13.19
C GLN A 142 26.67 31.88 -12.60
N PRO A 143 26.32 32.26 -11.35
CA PRO A 143 25.05 31.87 -10.79
C PRO A 143 23.95 32.68 -11.49
N SER A 144 23.13 32.01 -12.29
CA SER A 144 21.78 32.51 -12.58
C SER A 144 20.83 31.87 -11.59
N ASP A 145 20.10 32.73 -10.92
CA ASP A 145 19.03 32.42 -9.98
C ASP A 145 17.97 31.57 -10.67
N ASP A 146 18.03 30.25 -10.49
CA ASP A 146 16.85 29.40 -10.51
C ASP A 146 17.14 28.08 -9.77
N ASN A 147 16.48 28.01 -8.62
CA ASN A 147 16.63 27.01 -7.58
C ASN A 147 16.11 25.63 -8.05
N PHE A 148 16.96 24.80 -8.65
CA PHE A 148 16.62 23.41 -8.95
C PHE A 148 17.06 22.45 -7.84
N ILE A 149 16.05 22.06 -7.07
CA ILE A 149 15.86 20.87 -6.24
C ILE A 149 16.86 19.74 -6.53
N CYS A 150 17.73 19.43 -5.56
CA CYS A 150 18.48 18.18 -5.58
C CYS A 150 18.91 17.67 -4.19
N ASP A 151 18.02 17.60 -3.18
CA ASP A 151 18.27 16.67 -2.06
C ASP A 151 17.05 16.29 -1.17
N ASN A 152 15.91 15.86 -1.75
CA ASN A 152 14.70 15.54 -0.95
C ASN A 152 14.33 14.05 -0.98
N ARG A 153 15.30 13.15 -0.78
CA ARG A 153 15.01 11.71 -0.58
C ARG A 153 14.99 11.30 0.89
N VAL A 154 15.75 11.96 1.75
CA VAL A 154 15.78 11.67 3.20
C VAL A 154 14.61 12.38 3.91
N GLU A 155 14.39 13.67 3.62
CA GLU A 155 13.34 14.49 4.24
C GLU A 155 11.91 14.01 3.91
N ARG A 156 11.68 13.51 2.69
CA ARG A 156 10.37 13.01 2.24
C ARG A 156 9.93 11.72 2.96
N VAL A 157 10.88 10.92 3.46
CA VAL A 157 10.58 9.71 4.24
C VAL A 157 10.19 10.06 5.67
N GLU A 158 10.74 11.13 6.23
CA GLU A 158 10.40 11.58 7.58
C GLU A 158 9.05 12.31 7.60
N ILE A 159 8.77 13.21 6.65
CA ILE A 159 7.45 13.87 6.54
C ILE A 159 6.31 12.87 6.32
N GLN A 160 6.54 11.81 5.54
CA GLN A 160 5.52 10.77 5.32
C GLN A 160 5.27 9.91 6.57
N LYS A 161 6.30 9.63 7.38
CA LYS A 161 6.17 8.86 8.63
C LYS A 161 5.44 9.64 9.73
N VAL A 162 5.71 10.95 9.84
CA VAL A 162 5.06 11.84 10.83
C VAL A 162 3.54 11.92 10.55
N ASN A 163 3.16 12.06 9.28
CA ASN A 163 1.75 12.14 8.89
C ASN A 163 0.99 10.81 9.11
N ASP A 164 1.63 9.66 8.90
CA ASP A 164 0.99 8.34 9.10
C ASP A 164 0.74 8.04 10.60
N GLU A 165 1.61 8.52 11.51
CA GLU A 165 1.43 8.39 12.96
C GLU A 165 0.31 9.29 13.49
N GLU A 166 0.21 10.54 13.03
CA GLU A 166 -0.88 11.44 13.40
C GLU A 166 -2.24 10.90 12.95
N ILE A 167 -2.34 10.40 11.72
CA ILE A 167 -3.58 9.78 11.21
C ILE A 167 -3.94 8.53 12.02
N HIS A 168 -2.96 7.69 12.37
CA HIS A 168 -3.20 6.50 13.18
C HIS A 168 -3.67 6.86 14.61
N ASN A 169 -3.12 7.93 15.20
CA ASN A 169 -3.52 8.40 16.52
C ASN A 169 -4.94 9.00 16.51
N LEU A 170 -5.29 9.80 15.51
CA LEU A 170 -6.66 10.34 15.35
C LEU A 170 -7.71 9.22 15.20
N LEU A 171 -7.42 8.21 14.37
CA LEU A 171 -8.31 7.05 14.22
C LEU A 171 -8.45 6.24 15.51
N LYS A 172 -7.38 6.16 16.31
CA LYS A 172 -7.40 5.47 17.61
C LYS A 172 -8.26 6.22 18.63
N GLU A 173 -8.18 7.54 18.67
CA GLU A 173 -9.03 8.38 19.53
C GLU A 173 -10.51 8.30 19.12
N GLU A 174 -10.82 8.37 17.83
CA GLU A 174 -12.20 8.24 17.33
C GLU A 174 -12.80 6.87 17.71
N LEU A 175 -12.02 5.80 17.57
CA LEU A 175 -12.46 4.45 17.94
C LEU A 175 -12.70 4.33 19.45
N LEU A 176 -11.84 4.90 20.28
CA LEU A 176 -12.01 4.92 21.74
C LEU A 176 -13.28 5.67 22.13
N LEU A 177 -13.52 6.84 21.54
CA LEU A 177 -14.73 7.63 21.80
C LEU A 177 -16.01 6.86 21.39
N LYS A 178 -15.95 6.10 20.30
CA LYS A 178 -17.07 5.27 19.84
C LYS A 178 -17.38 4.13 20.81
N ILE A 179 -16.34 3.45 21.31
CA ILE A 179 -16.48 2.39 22.32
C ILE A 179 -17.05 2.96 23.63
N GLU A 180 -16.57 4.12 24.07
CA GLU A 180 -17.06 4.81 25.26
C GLU A 180 -18.56 5.14 25.14
N ASN A 181 -18.96 5.74 24.02
CA ASN A 181 -20.36 6.08 23.76
C ASN A 181 -21.27 4.84 23.71
N GLU A 182 -20.83 3.75 23.07
CA GLU A 182 -21.59 2.49 23.05
C GLU A 182 -21.76 1.91 24.46
N ARG A 183 -20.71 1.97 25.29
CA ARG A 183 -20.77 1.53 26.70
C ARG A 183 -21.77 2.36 27.50
N GLU A 184 -21.77 3.67 27.34
CA GLU A 184 -22.72 4.56 28.01
C GLU A 184 -24.16 4.32 27.55
N LEU A 185 -24.40 4.13 26.25
CA LEU A 185 -25.71 3.75 25.74
C LEU A 185 -26.19 2.40 26.30
N LEU A 186 -25.28 1.45 26.49
CA LEU A 186 -25.61 0.17 27.11
C LEU A 186 -25.97 0.32 28.59
N LYS A 187 -25.26 1.18 29.33
CA LYS A 187 -25.58 1.49 30.73
C LYS A 187 -26.95 2.13 30.85
N ARG A 188 -27.27 3.12 30.00
CA ARG A 188 -28.59 3.78 29.98
C ARG A 188 -29.71 2.78 29.71
N ARG A 189 -29.58 1.93 28.69
CA ARG A 189 -30.58 0.88 28.39
C ARG A 189 -30.79 -0.08 29.56
N LYS A 190 -29.72 -0.50 30.24
CA LYS A 190 -29.83 -1.36 31.43
C LYS A 190 -30.56 -0.67 32.59
N LEU A 191 -30.37 0.64 32.75
CA LEU A 191 -31.08 1.41 33.76
C LEU A 191 -32.56 1.56 33.40
N GLU A 192 -32.88 1.89 32.15
CA GLU A 192 -34.24 2.01 31.64
C GLU A 192 -35.03 0.70 31.82
N THR A 193 -34.44 -0.44 31.48
CA THR A 193 -35.10 -1.74 31.68
C THR A 193 -35.33 -2.05 33.16
N LYS A 194 -34.40 -1.67 34.04
CA LYS A 194 -34.56 -1.83 35.49
C LYS A 194 -35.67 -0.92 36.03
N VAL A 195 -35.75 0.32 35.55
CA VAL A 195 -36.84 1.25 35.90
C VAL A 195 -38.19 0.72 35.43
N ALA A 196 -38.29 0.27 34.17
CA ALA A 196 -39.51 -0.33 33.64
C ALA A 196 -39.94 -1.59 34.41
N SER A 197 -38.98 -2.43 34.79
CA SER A 197 -39.24 -3.62 35.62
C SER A 197 -39.77 -3.23 37.01
N ASN A 198 -39.17 -2.24 37.66
CA ASN A 198 -39.60 -1.77 38.98
C ASN A 198 -41.01 -1.15 38.92
N ASP A 199 -41.31 -0.37 37.89
CA ASP A 199 -42.65 0.22 37.69
C ASP A 199 -43.72 -0.87 37.49
N LEU A 200 -43.39 -1.93 36.74
CA LEU A 200 -44.28 -3.08 36.58
C LEU A 200 -44.53 -3.81 37.90
N ILE A 201 -43.51 -3.98 38.74
CA ILE A 201 -43.65 -4.60 40.07
C ILE A 201 -44.58 -3.75 40.94
N PHE A 202 -44.35 -2.44 40.99
CA PHE A 202 -45.16 -1.52 41.77
C PHE A 202 -46.64 -1.54 41.35
N ARG A 203 -46.92 -1.54 40.04
CA ARG A 203 -48.31 -1.65 39.54
C ARG A 203 -48.98 -2.97 39.94
N LYS A 204 -48.24 -4.08 39.91
CA LYS A 204 -48.76 -5.40 40.33
C LYS A 204 -49.09 -5.42 41.82
N GLU A 205 -48.22 -4.88 42.67
CA GLU A 205 -48.46 -4.79 44.12
C GLU A 205 -49.65 -3.89 44.44
N LYS A 206 -49.78 -2.75 43.76
CA LYS A 206 -50.96 -1.88 43.90
C LYS A 206 -52.25 -2.60 43.54
N HIS A 207 -52.31 -3.27 42.39
CA HIS A 207 -53.51 -4.01 41.99
C HIS A 207 -53.82 -5.17 42.95
N LEU A 208 -52.79 -5.83 43.50
CA LEU A 208 -52.97 -6.90 44.48
C LEU A 208 -53.61 -6.37 45.77
N THR A 209 -53.12 -5.25 46.30
CA THR A 209 -53.66 -4.63 47.52
C THR A 209 -55.09 -4.12 47.31
N GLU A 210 -55.40 -3.52 46.17
CA GLU A 210 -56.78 -3.14 45.80
C GLU A 210 -57.72 -4.35 45.75
N MET A 211 -57.27 -5.46 45.16
CA MET A 211 -58.03 -6.71 45.12
C MET A 211 -58.25 -7.33 46.50
N GLU A 212 -57.25 -7.29 47.38
CA GLU A 212 -57.39 -7.76 48.76
C GLU A 212 -58.38 -6.91 49.55
N LEU A 213 -58.36 -5.58 49.36
CA LEU A 213 -59.30 -4.67 50.01
C LEU A 213 -60.74 -5.01 49.60
N LEU A 214 -61.00 -5.12 48.30
CA LEU A 214 -62.33 -5.48 47.76
C LEU A 214 -62.82 -6.84 48.30
N LYS A 215 -61.94 -7.83 48.39
CA LYS A 215 -62.27 -9.16 48.95
C LYS A 215 -62.65 -9.09 50.43
N ARG A 216 -62.08 -8.17 51.21
CA ARG A 216 -62.46 -7.96 52.62
C ARG A 216 -63.81 -7.25 52.73
N THR A 217 -64.06 -6.23 51.92
CA THR A 217 -65.33 -5.48 51.91
C THR A 217 -66.53 -6.34 51.48
N ILE A 218 -66.33 -7.36 50.64
CA ILE A 218 -67.40 -8.30 50.23
C ILE A 218 -67.67 -9.36 51.32
N LYS A 219 -66.77 -9.53 52.28
CA LYS A 219 -66.87 -10.55 53.35
C LYS A 219 -67.47 -10.02 54.66
N GLU A 220 -67.62 -8.70 54.80
CA GLU A 220 -68.36 -8.02 55.88
C GLU A 220 -69.81 -7.76 55.45
#